data_AF-A0A8J6HVW3-F1
#
_entry.id   AF-A0A8J6HVW3-F1
#
_cell.length_a   1.000
_cell.length_b   1.000
_cell.length_c   1.000
_cell.angle_alpha   90.00
_cell.angle_beta   90.00
_cell.angle_gamma   90.00
#
_symmetry.space_group_name_H-M   'P 1'
#
loop_
_entity.id
_entity.type
_entity.pdbx_description
1 polymer ?
#
loop_
_entity_poly.entity_id
_entity_poly.type
_entity_poly.pdbx_seq_one_letter_code
_entity_poly.pdbx_strand_id
1 'polypeptide(L)'
;MVFRNGPSDKNFRSLDQERISRIFGMNNSSSSGSGYISEVDHIIHQLERGTLVMKYSLRKKPEHKTLAIRLETRQIVWTRPATNSRLVHDGAVDLRKIKEIRLGKNSKEFEKWSDDSKKIENLKCFVVYYGSEFKLRVLSIAALSEQECELWVKGLRHLVKDTLDAPYPLLVQVWLRREYYAMENCSETINIKDLKAFLPRINYKIPTNKLRELFNEVDTRRRAEIGFDDFAVLYQKIIFDESSVDEIFDKVALYSANLKTVTSQEFQSFLLKEQNDDLSNDDRSVSRFICNFLKVSTTAPIGNCSRFLRRRTPKWTCRTPTSPSPSS
;
A
#
# COMPACT_ATOMS: atom_id res chain seq x y z
N MET A 1 16.04 2.25 -8.38
CA MET A 1 15.36 1.54 -9.49
C MET A 1 14.11 2.31 -9.91
N VAL A 2 14.06 2.78 -11.16
CA VAL A 2 12.92 3.54 -11.72
C VAL A 2 12.00 2.56 -12.45
N PHE A 3 10.75 2.39 -11.98
CA PHE A 3 9.82 1.41 -12.55
C PHE A 3 8.82 2.07 -13.52
N ARG A 4 8.78 1.57 -14.76
CA ARG A 4 7.80 1.91 -15.83
C ARG A 4 6.61 0.94 -15.80
N ASN A 5 5.44 1.44 -16.26
CA ASN A 5 4.11 0.82 -16.17
C ASN A 5 3.78 -0.19 -17.28
N GLY A 6 2.91 -1.17 -16.97
CA GLY A 6 2.15 -2.03 -17.90
C GLY A 6 0.93 -2.67 -17.20
N PRO A 7 -0.12 -3.13 -17.92
CA PRO A 7 -1.53 -2.87 -17.57
C PRO A 7 -2.26 -3.93 -16.72
N SER A 8 -3.40 -3.47 -16.17
CA SER A 8 -4.37 -4.11 -15.27
C SER A 8 -5.38 -5.02 -15.95
N ASP A 9 -5.92 -6.01 -15.25
CA ASP A 9 -7.34 -6.40 -15.35
C ASP A 9 -7.83 -7.37 -14.23
N LYS A 10 -9.06 -7.12 -13.75
CA LYS A 10 -10.08 -8.06 -13.19
C LYS A 10 -10.17 -8.42 -11.68
N ASN A 11 -11.07 -7.68 -11.03
CA ASN A 11 -12.20 -7.98 -10.13
C ASN A 11 -12.11 -8.93 -8.91
N PHE A 12 -12.46 -8.40 -7.74
CA PHE A 12 -13.25 -9.11 -6.72
C PHE A 12 -14.05 -8.19 -5.76
N ARG A 13 -15.09 -8.74 -5.11
CA ARG A 13 -15.88 -8.12 -4.04
C ARG A 13 -16.32 -9.16 -2.97
N SER A 14 -16.34 -8.68 -1.72
CA SER A 14 -17.42 -8.82 -0.71
C SER A 14 -17.26 -9.67 0.57
N LEU A 15 -16.05 -10.03 1.00
CA LEU A 15 -15.87 -10.60 2.37
C LEU A 15 -14.92 -9.84 3.30
N ASP A 16 -14.30 -8.74 2.85
CA ASP A 16 -13.25 -8.06 3.63
C ASP A 16 -13.62 -6.69 4.22
N GLN A 17 -14.86 -6.21 4.03
CA GLN A 17 -15.24 -4.84 4.42
C GLN A 17 -15.21 -4.60 5.95
N GLU A 18 -15.43 -5.63 6.77
CA GLU A 18 -15.31 -5.52 8.24
C GLU A 18 -13.89 -5.75 8.76
N ARG A 19 -13.01 -6.36 7.95
CA ARG A 19 -11.60 -6.59 8.30
C ARG A 19 -10.72 -5.42 7.89
N ILE A 20 -10.98 -4.80 6.73
CA ILE A 20 -10.17 -3.70 6.17
C ILE A 20 -10.22 -2.43 7.03
N SER A 21 -11.38 -2.09 7.61
CA SER A 21 -11.51 -0.93 8.50
C SER A 21 -10.69 -1.03 9.79
N ARG A 22 -10.35 -2.25 10.23
CA ARG A 22 -9.47 -2.48 11.39
C ARG A 22 -7.98 -2.54 11.03
N ILE A 23 -7.65 -2.71 9.75
CA ILE A 23 -6.26 -2.92 9.25
C ILE A 23 -5.51 -1.62 9.02
N PHE A 24 -6.22 -0.54 8.68
CA PHE A 24 -5.62 0.75 8.33
C PHE A 24 -5.86 1.81 9.40
N GLY A 25 -5.85 1.44 10.69
CA GLY A 25 -5.86 2.39 11.80
C GLY A 25 -4.63 3.31 11.75
N MET A 26 -4.74 4.41 11.01
CA MET A 26 -3.75 5.48 10.89
C MET A 26 -3.78 6.30 12.17
N ASN A 27 -3.18 5.76 13.23
CA ASN A 27 -3.00 6.49 14.48
C ASN A 27 -1.88 7.52 14.31
N ASN A 28 -2.28 8.75 14.00
CA ASN A 28 -1.45 9.92 14.20
C ASN A 28 -1.49 10.26 15.70
N SER A 29 -0.38 10.03 16.40
CA SER A 29 -0.30 10.17 17.85
C SER A 29 -0.21 11.64 18.27
N SER A 30 -1.34 12.22 18.68
CA SER A 30 -1.48 13.08 19.87
C SER A 30 -2.89 13.67 19.98
N SER A 31 -3.84 12.94 20.56
CA SER A 31 -4.83 13.54 21.45
C SER A 31 -5.49 12.47 22.31
N SER A 32 -5.38 12.64 23.62
CA SER A 32 -6.14 11.92 24.62
C SER A 32 -7.65 12.08 24.38
N GLY A 33 -8.40 10.98 24.42
CA GLY A 33 -9.84 10.99 24.69
C GLY A 33 -10.79 11.03 23.49
N SER A 34 -11.73 10.07 23.50
CA SER A 34 -12.96 9.92 22.70
C SER A 34 -12.84 9.22 21.34
N GLY A 35 -13.62 8.15 21.18
CA GLY A 35 -13.69 7.29 19.99
C GLY A 35 -14.44 7.91 18.80
N TYR A 36 -14.11 9.15 18.44
CA TYR A 36 -14.60 9.75 17.21
C TYR A 36 -13.67 9.41 16.05
N ILE A 37 -14.25 8.86 14.97
CA ILE A 37 -13.57 8.72 13.68
C ILE A 37 -13.28 10.14 13.17
N SER A 38 -12.03 10.41 12.76
CA SER A 38 -11.64 11.72 12.22
C SER A 38 -12.52 12.06 11.01
N GLU A 39 -12.82 13.35 10.80
CA GLU A 39 -13.55 13.81 9.61
C GLU A 39 -12.91 13.26 8.32
N VAL A 40 -11.57 13.23 8.28
CA VAL A 40 -10.81 12.72 7.14
C VAL A 40 -11.01 11.22 6.95
N ASP A 41 -11.02 10.44 8.03
CA ASP A 41 -11.25 9.00 7.95
C ASP A 41 -12.67 8.73 7.44
N HIS A 42 -13.66 9.50 7.88
CA HIS A 42 -15.02 9.38 7.37
C HIS A 42 -15.09 9.63 5.87
N ILE A 43 -14.39 10.67 5.37
CA ILE A 43 -14.27 10.95 3.93
C ILE A 43 -13.65 9.74 3.23
N ILE A 44 -12.52 9.23 3.71
CA ILE A 44 -11.82 8.09 3.09
C ILE A 44 -12.73 6.86 2.99
N HIS A 45 -13.46 6.52 4.05
CA HIS A 45 -14.42 5.40 4.03
C HIS A 45 -15.53 5.61 2.99
N GLN A 46 -16.03 6.84 2.82
CA GLN A 46 -16.99 7.13 1.76
C GLN A 46 -16.38 6.95 0.36
N LEU A 47 -15.15 7.44 0.14
CA LEU A 47 -14.46 7.29 -1.13
C LEU A 47 -14.14 5.82 -1.44
N GLU A 48 -13.87 4.98 -0.44
CA GLU A 48 -13.65 3.54 -0.59
C GLU A 48 -14.94 2.78 -0.97
N ARG A 49 -16.09 3.16 -0.40
CA ARG A 49 -17.41 2.61 -0.78
C ARG A 49 -17.74 2.91 -2.24
N GLY A 50 -17.31 4.08 -2.71
CA GLY A 50 -17.41 4.54 -4.08
C GLY A 50 -18.61 5.44 -4.34
N THR A 51 -18.47 6.28 -5.36
CA THR A 51 -19.42 7.32 -5.77
C THR A 51 -19.76 7.15 -7.23
N LEU A 52 -21.04 7.29 -7.58
CA LEU A 52 -21.46 7.31 -8.98
C LEU A 52 -21.05 8.66 -9.60
N VAL A 53 -20.30 8.62 -10.69
CA VAL A 53 -19.80 9.81 -11.38
C VAL A 53 -19.96 9.67 -12.89
N MET A 54 -19.94 10.79 -13.59
CA MET A 54 -19.80 10.82 -15.05
C MET A 54 -18.33 11.01 -15.41
N LYS A 55 -17.75 10.02 -16.08
CA LYS A 55 -16.35 10.07 -16.52
C LYS A 55 -16.28 10.54 -17.97
N TYR A 56 -15.51 11.59 -18.21
CA TYR A 56 -15.23 12.11 -19.54
C TYR A 56 -13.97 11.48 -20.15
N SER A 57 -13.94 11.37 -21.47
CA SER A 57 -12.90 10.68 -22.24
C SER A 57 -12.74 11.33 -23.61
N LEU A 58 -11.51 11.41 -24.12
CA LEU A 58 -11.29 11.88 -25.49
C LEU A 58 -11.79 10.90 -26.55
N ARG A 59 -11.93 9.60 -26.24
CA ARG A 59 -12.24 8.57 -27.23
C ARG A 59 -13.66 8.03 -27.15
N LYS A 60 -14.25 8.03 -25.96
CA LYS A 60 -15.59 7.48 -25.70
C LYS A 60 -16.53 8.60 -25.26
N LYS A 61 -17.83 8.42 -25.51
CA LYS A 61 -18.86 9.29 -24.93
C LYS A 61 -18.74 9.28 -23.40
N PRO A 62 -19.17 10.36 -22.72
CA PRO A 62 -19.23 10.38 -21.26
C PRO A 62 -20.07 9.20 -20.76
N GLU A 63 -19.53 8.46 -19.78
CA GLU A 63 -20.16 7.25 -19.25
C GLU A 63 -20.28 7.35 -17.73
N HIS A 64 -21.40 6.88 -17.18
CA HIS A 64 -21.54 6.69 -15.74
C HIS A 64 -20.63 5.56 -15.26
N LYS A 65 -19.89 5.83 -14.18
CA LYS A 65 -18.98 4.89 -13.52
C LYS A 65 -19.13 5.01 -12.02
N THR A 66 -18.84 3.93 -11.30
CA THR A 66 -18.58 4.01 -9.87
C THR A 66 -17.08 4.27 -9.69
N LEU A 67 -16.71 5.44 -9.18
CA LEU A 67 -15.35 5.80 -8.81
C LEU A 67 -15.14 5.41 -7.35
N ALA A 68 -14.02 4.77 -7.02
CA ALA A 68 -13.70 4.38 -5.65
C ALA A 68 -12.20 4.47 -5.38
N ILE A 69 -11.82 4.57 -4.11
CA ILE A 69 -10.43 4.42 -3.65
C ILE A 69 -10.21 2.98 -3.20
N ARG A 70 -9.18 2.34 -3.76
CA ARG A 70 -8.67 1.05 -3.28
C ARG A 70 -7.45 1.34 -2.40
N LEU A 71 -7.65 1.38 -1.08
CA LEU A 71 -6.62 1.78 -0.12
C LEU A 71 -5.43 0.81 -0.10
N GLU A 72 -5.72 -0.48 -0.19
CA GLU A 72 -4.71 -1.55 -0.16
C GLU A 72 -3.71 -1.48 -1.32
N THR A 73 -4.11 -0.94 -2.48
CA THR A 73 -3.22 -0.69 -3.62
C THR A 73 -2.86 0.78 -3.80
N ARG A 74 -3.41 1.69 -2.98
CA ARG A 74 -3.29 3.14 -3.13
C ARG A 74 -3.68 3.60 -4.54
N GLN A 75 -4.86 3.19 -5.01
CA GLN A 75 -5.35 3.53 -6.36
C GLN A 75 -6.74 4.14 -6.36
N ILE A 76 -6.98 5.08 -7.27
CA ILE A 76 -8.33 5.40 -7.75
C ILE A 76 -8.73 4.32 -8.74
N VAL A 77 -9.89 3.71 -8.59
CA VAL A 77 -10.44 2.72 -9.52
C VAL A 77 -11.81 3.16 -10.00
N TRP A 78 -12.18 2.84 -11.24
CA TRP A 78 -13.55 3.05 -11.72
C TRP A 78 -14.11 1.80 -12.38
N THR A 79 -15.37 1.50 -12.07
CA THR A 79 -16.08 0.32 -12.57
C THR A 79 -17.32 0.70 -13.34
N ARG A 80 -17.74 -0.14 -14.29
CA ARG A 80 -19.10 -0.09 -14.85
C ARG A 80 -20.10 -0.76 -13.91
N PRO A 81 -21.31 -0.21 -13.72
CA PRO A 81 -22.43 -0.99 -13.19
C PRO A 81 -22.68 -2.17 -14.13
N ALA A 82 -22.66 -3.40 -13.61
CA ALA A 82 -22.90 -4.60 -14.42
C ALA A 82 -24.27 -5.19 -14.10
N THR A 83 -24.94 -5.69 -15.13
CA THR A 83 -26.25 -6.36 -15.04
C THR A 83 -26.19 -7.71 -14.32
N ASN A 84 -25.02 -8.36 -14.27
CA ASN A 84 -24.84 -9.74 -13.77
C ASN A 84 -23.95 -9.83 -12.52
N SER A 85 -24.05 -8.86 -11.58
CA SER A 85 -23.38 -8.88 -10.27
C SER A 85 -21.83 -8.83 -10.27
N ARG A 86 -21.16 -8.78 -11.43
CA ARG A 86 -19.70 -8.61 -11.52
C ARG A 86 -19.32 -7.17 -11.91
N LEU A 87 -18.87 -6.37 -10.95
CA LEU A 87 -18.27 -5.06 -11.26
C LEU A 87 -17.07 -5.24 -12.17
N VAL A 88 -17.05 -4.63 -13.36
CA VAL A 88 -15.88 -4.68 -14.26
C VAL A 88 -15.05 -3.42 -14.02
N HIS A 89 -13.82 -3.58 -13.53
CA HIS A 89 -12.86 -2.47 -13.47
C HIS A 89 -12.52 -2.01 -14.89
N ASP A 90 -12.81 -0.74 -15.16
CA ASP A 90 -12.59 -0.13 -16.47
C ASP A 90 -11.30 0.72 -16.48
N GLY A 91 -10.65 0.84 -15.32
CA GLY A 91 -9.30 1.39 -15.19
C GLY A 91 -8.95 1.80 -13.76
N ALA A 92 -7.69 2.17 -13.59
CA ALA A 92 -7.14 2.62 -12.32
C ALA A 92 -6.08 3.73 -12.50
N VAL A 93 -5.94 4.59 -11.49
CA VAL A 93 -4.84 5.56 -11.35
C VAL A 93 -4.14 5.32 -10.01
N ASP A 94 -2.81 5.17 -10.07
CA ASP A 94 -1.93 5.09 -8.90
C ASP A 94 -1.82 6.47 -8.22
N LEU A 95 -2.16 6.54 -6.93
CA LEU A 95 -2.14 7.81 -6.18
C LEU A 95 -0.74 8.44 -6.19
N ARG A 96 0.33 7.65 -6.20
CA ARG A 96 1.72 8.15 -6.27
C ARG A 96 2.03 8.85 -7.60
N LYS A 97 1.25 8.58 -8.64
CA LYS A 97 1.42 9.20 -9.97
C LYS A 97 0.64 10.48 -10.15
N ILE A 98 -0.25 10.83 -9.22
CA ILE A 98 -1.01 12.08 -9.28
C ILE A 98 -0.03 13.24 -9.09
N LYS A 99 -0.10 14.20 -10.00
CA LYS A 99 0.70 15.43 -9.97
C LYS A 99 -0.13 16.64 -9.58
N GLU A 100 -1.40 16.66 -9.98
CA GLU A 100 -2.26 17.80 -9.75
C GLU A 100 -3.73 17.40 -9.74
N ILE A 101 -4.52 18.05 -8.87
CA ILE A 101 -5.98 17.90 -8.79
C ILE A 101 -6.58 19.31 -8.86
N ARG A 102 -7.33 19.58 -9.94
CA ARG A 102 -8.00 20.86 -10.18
C ARG A 102 -9.51 20.73 -10.03
N LEU A 103 -10.14 21.69 -9.37
CA LEU A 103 -11.59 21.87 -9.43
C LEU A 103 -12.00 22.49 -10.78
N GLY A 104 -13.20 22.20 -11.24
CA GLY A 104 -13.73 22.68 -12.50
C GLY A 104 -13.48 21.74 -13.67
N LYS A 105 -13.56 22.29 -14.88
CA LYS A 105 -13.62 21.55 -16.15
C LYS A 105 -12.45 21.84 -17.08
N ASN A 106 -11.30 22.20 -16.52
CA ASN A 106 -10.14 22.67 -17.30
C ASN A 106 -9.41 21.51 -17.96
N SER A 107 -10.06 20.77 -18.86
CA SER A 107 -9.46 19.65 -19.58
C SER A 107 -9.98 19.52 -21.00
N LYS A 108 -9.16 18.93 -21.87
CA LYS A 108 -9.50 18.66 -23.27
C LYS A 108 -10.70 17.73 -23.41
N GLU A 109 -10.92 16.84 -22.43
CA GLU A 109 -12.08 15.96 -22.41
C GLU A 109 -13.39 16.75 -22.22
N PHE A 110 -13.41 17.76 -21.34
CA PHE A 110 -14.59 18.59 -21.13
C PHE A 110 -14.85 19.57 -22.28
N GLU A 111 -13.78 20.09 -22.91
CA GLU A 111 -13.87 20.90 -24.13
C GLU A 111 -14.46 20.10 -25.29
N LYS A 112 -14.01 18.85 -25.48
CA LYS A 112 -14.52 17.97 -26.54
C LYS A 112 -16.01 17.70 -26.41
N TRP A 113 -16.50 17.51 -25.19
CA TRP A 113 -17.90 17.21 -24.89
C TRP A 113 -18.61 18.44 -24.30
N SER A 114 -18.36 19.62 -24.89
CA SER A 114 -18.86 20.90 -24.36
C SER A 114 -20.38 20.97 -24.22
N ASP A 115 -21.12 20.33 -25.12
CA ASP A 115 -22.58 20.38 -25.14
C ASP A 115 -23.21 19.65 -23.95
N ASP A 116 -22.54 18.60 -23.47
CA ASP A 116 -22.93 17.89 -22.25
C ASP A 116 -22.34 18.57 -21.01
N SER A 117 -21.08 18.98 -21.06
CA SER A 117 -20.35 19.50 -19.90
C SER A 117 -20.80 20.89 -19.46
N LYS A 118 -21.29 21.75 -20.38
CA LYS A 118 -21.83 23.08 -20.05
C LYS A 118 -23.07 23.03 -19.15
N LYS A 119 -23.84 21.93 -19.19
CA LYS A 119 -25.05 21.73 -18.37
C LYS A 119 -24.75 21.41 -16.91
N ILE A 120 -23.53 20.95 -16.63
CA ILE A 120 -23.06 20.62 -15.30
C ILE A 120 -22.43 21.88 -14.69
N GLU A 121 -22.53 22.11 -13.38
CA GLU A 121 -21.82 23.23 -12.74
C GLU A 121 -20.32 22.93 -12.59
N ASN A 122 -19.46 23.96 -12.63
CA ASN A 122 -18.02 23.76 -12.47
C ASN A 122 -17.65 23.16 -11.10
N LEU A 123 -18.42 23.49 -10.06
CA LEU A 123 -18.21 23.01 -8.68
C LEU A 123 -18.48 21.51 -8.52
N LYS A 124 -19.23 20.90 -9.44
CA LYS A 124 -19.48 19.44 -9.51
C LYS A 124 -18.40 18.69 -10.28
N CYS A 125 -17.37 19.38 -10.79
CA CYS A 125 -16.35 18.78 -11.64
C CYS A 125 -14.96 18.91 -11.03
N PHE A 126 -14.13 17.90 -11.28
CA PHE A 126 -12.70 17.95 -11.01
C PHE A 126 -11.90 17.19 -12.05
N VAL A 127 -10.62 17.54 -12.15
CA VAL A 127 -9.67 16.98 -13.11
C VAL A 127 -8.43 16.52 -12.36
N VAL A 128 -8.03 15.26 -12.56
CA VAL A 128 -6.80 14.69 -12.00
C VAL A 128 -5.77 14.50 -13.11
N TYR A 129 -4.63 15.16 -12.97
CA TYR A 129 -3.47 14.97 -13.85
C TYR A 129 -2.50 14.00 -13.21
N TYR A 130 -2.13 12.96 -13.96
CA TYR A 130 -1.31 11.87 -13.43
C TYR A 130 -0.37 11.31 -14.50
N GLY A 131 0.79 10.81 -14.05
CA GLY A 131 1.78 10.20 -14.92
C GLY A 131 3.20 10.39 -14.44
N SER A 132 4.12 9.74 -15.14
CA SER A 132 5.57 9.83 -14.94
C SER A 132 6.28 10.45 -16.15
N GLU A 133 5.55 10.81 -17.19
CA GLU A 133 6.04 11.39 -18.45
C GLU A 133 5.71 12.88 -18.49
N PHE A 134 6.41 13.63 -19.36
CA PHE A 134 6.14 15.06 -19.56
C PHE A 134 4.68 15.33 -19.95
N LYS A 135 4.12 14.48 -20.82
CA LYS A 135 2.70 14.53 -21.16
C LYS A 135 1.87 13.73 -20.16
N LEU A 136 1.29 14.44 -19.20
CA LEU A 136 0.42 13.82 -18.20
C LEU A 136 -0.88 13.30 -18.84
N ARG A 137 -1.38 12.20 -18.27
CA ARG A 137 -2.73 11.70 -18.53
C ARG A 137 -3.73 12.45 -17.66
N VAL A 138 -4.98 12.47 -18.10
CA VAL A 138 -6.05 13.26 -17.48
C VAL A 138 -7.24 12.36 -17.17
N LEU A 139 -7.73 12.45 -15.93
CA LEU A 139 -8.97 11.84 -15.48
C LEU A 139 -9.97 12.97 -15.16
N SER A 140 -10.95 13.15 -16.04
CA SER A 140 -11.95 14.21 -15.98
C SER A 140 -13.27 13.66 -15.47
N ILE A 141 -13.74 14.17 -14.33
CA ILE A 141 -14.87 13.62 -13.56
C ILE A 141 -15.89 14.70 -13.26
N ALA A 142 -17.18 14.37 -13.43
CA ALA A 142 -18.29 15.12 -12.87
C ALA A 142 -19.04 14.27 -11.84
N ALA A 143 -19.15 14.75 -10.61
CA ALA A 143 -19.93 14.15 -9.53
C ALA A 143 -21.43 14.51 -9.67
N LEU A 144 -22.29 13.88 -8.88
CA LEU A 144 -23.73 14.17 -8.90
C LEU A 144 -24.08 15.43 -8.09
N SER A 145 -23.24 15.76 -7.11
CA SER A 145 -23.37 16.97 -6.29
C SER A 145 -22.04 17.70 -6.10
N GLU A 146 -22.11 18.96 -5.68
CA GLU A 146 -20.94 19.75 -5.30
C GLU A 146 -20.26 19.14 -4.08
N GLN A 147 -21.05 18.74 -3.07
CA GLN A 147 -20.56 18.08 -1.87
C GLN A 147 -19.74 16.82 -2.18
N GLU A 148 -20.21 15.96 -3.09
CA GLU A 148 -19.43 14.79 -3.53
C GLU A 148 -18.11 15.20 -4.18
N CYS A 149 -18.11 16.21 -5.04
CA CYS A 149 -16.91 16.73 -5.68
C CYS A 149 -15.89 17.24 -4.65
N GLU A 150 -16.35 18.01 -3.66
CA GLU A 150 -15.51 18.52 -2.57
C GLU A 150 -14.91 17.39 -1.74
N LEU A 151 -15.70 16.38 -1.38
CA LEU A 151 -15.23 15.20 -0.65
C LEU A 151 -14.14 14.46 -1.44
N TRP A 152 -14.34 14.27 -2.75
CA TRP A 152 -13.34 13.66 -3.63
C TRP A 152 -12.04 14.47 -3.66
N VAL A 153 -12.12 15.78 -3.86
CA VAL A 153 -10.91 16.62 -3.94
C VAL A 153 -10.19 16.69 -2.59
N LYS A 154 -10.90 16.85 -1.47
CA LYS A 154 -10.34 16.85 -0.11
C LYS A 154 -9.68 15.50 0.20
N GLY A 155 -10.39 14.40 -0.01
CA GLY A 155 -9.87 13.05 0.25
C GLY A 155 -8.68 12.68 -0.64
N LEU A 156 -8.72 13.00 -1.94
CA LEU A 156 -7.60 12.75 -2.85
C LEU A 156 -6.34 13.54 -2.46
N ARG A 157 -6.47 14.83 -2.11
CA ARG A 157 -5.32 15.63 -1.67
C ARG A 157 -4.68 15.04 -0.41
N HIS A 158 -5.50 14.60 0.55
CA HIS A 158 -5.01 13.94 1.75
C HIS A 158 -4.31 12.61 1.41
N LEU A 159 -4.97 11.73 0.65
CA LEU A 159 -4.44 10.41 0.29
C LEU A 159 -3.17 10.48 -0.57
N VAL A 160 -3.04 11.47 -1.45
CA VAL A 160 -1.82 11.69 -2.23
C VAL A 160 -0.66 12.05 -1.30
N LYS A 161 -0.87 13.01 -0.39
CA LYS A 161 0.15 13.38 0.60
C LYS A 161 0.54 12.17 1.45
N ASP A 162 -0.43 11.47 2.01
CA ASP A 162 -0.20 10.29 2.83
C ASP A 162 0.54 9.17 2.06
N THR A 163 0.27 9.01 0.77
CA THR A 163 0.97 8.02 -0.07
C THR A 163 2.43 8.42 -0.35
N LEU A 164 2.74 9.72 -0.39
CA LEU A 164 4.11 10.22 -0.56
C LEU A 164 4.92 10.13 0.74
N ASP A 165 4.27 10.35 1.87
CA ASP A 165 4.88 10.29 3.22
C ASP A 165 4.93 8.85 3.79
N ALA A 166 4.36 7.88 3.08
CA ALA A 166 4.29 6.49 3.51
C ALA A 166 5.68 5.84 3.68
N PRO A 167 5.93 5.11 4.78
CA PRO A 167 7.22 4.48 5.01
C PRO A 167 7.46 3.32 4.03
N TYR A 168 8.73 3.02 3.76
CA TYR A 168 9.12 2.04 2.74
C TYR A 168 8.43 0.65 2.89
N PRO A 169 8.27 0.06 4.09
CA PRO A 169 7.55 -1.20 4.24
C PRO A 169 6.11 -1.15 3.75
N LEU A 170 5.42 -0.01 3.92
CA LEU A 170 4.06 0.18 3.39
C LEU A 170 4.08 0.13 1.86
N LEU A 171 5.03 0.85 1.26
CA LEU A 171 5.18 0.93 -0.18
C LEU A 171 5.47 -0.45 -0.79
N VAL A 172 6.28 -1.27 -0.12
CA VAL A 172 6.54 -2.66 -0.51
C VAL A 172 5.27 -3.50 -0.42
N GLN A 173 4.51 -3.41 0.68
CA GLN A 173 3.24 -4.16 0.81
C GLN A 173 2.22 -3.75 -0.26
N VAL A 174 2.05 -2.45 -0.51
CA VAL A 174 1.17 -1.91 -1.55
C VAL A 174 1.62 -2.39 -2.93
N TRP A 175 2.93 -2.39 -3.18
CA TRP A 175 3.49 -2.92 -4.42
C TRP A 175 3.21 -4.42 -4.57
N LEU A 176 3.46 -5.23 -3.53
CA LEU A 176 3.17 -6.67 -3.55
C LEU A 176 1.70 -6.97 -3.84
N ARG A 177 0.76 -6.24 -3.22
CA ARG A 177 -0.68 -6.39 -3.52
C ARG A 177 -0.99 -6.10 -4.97
N ARG A 178 -0.41 -5.04 -5.52
CA ARG A 178 -0.61 -4.69 -6.93
C ARG A 178 -0.07 -5.77 -7.88
N GLU A 179 1.10 -6.32 -7.59
CA GLU A 179 1.67 -7.40 -8.40
C GLU A 179 0.83 -8.68 -8.26
N TYR A 180 0.37 -9.01 -7.06
CA TYR A 180 -0.54 -10.13 -6.81
C TYR A 180 -1.83 -9.99 -7.62
N TYR A 181 -2.51 -8.84 -7.56
CA TYR A 181 -3.73 -8.61 -8.34
C TYR A 181 -3.50 -8.57 -9.85
N ALA A 182 -2.27 -8.34 -10.30
CA ALA A 182 -1.95 -8.46 -11.72
C ALA A 182 -1.73 -9.92 -12.16
N MET A 183 -1.57 -10.86 -11.21
CA MET A 183 -1.36 -12.28 -11.45
C MET A 183 -2.58 -13.14 -11.12
N GLU A 184 -3.41 -12.72 -10.15
CA GLU A 184 -4.49 -13.55 -9.61
C GLU A 184 -5.49 -14.01 -10.69
N ASN A 185 -5.95 -15.24 -10.53
CA ASN A 185 -6.94 -15.85 -11.41
C ASN A 185 -8.38 -15.58 -10.90
N CYS A 186 -9.39 -16.15 -11.57
CA CYS A 186 -10.79 -15.97 -11.17
C CYS A 186 -11.16 -16.54 -9.80
N SER A 187 -10.29 -17.35 -9.21
CA SER A 187 -10.40 -17.91 -7.86
C SER A 187 -9.62 -17.11 -6.81
N GLU A 188 -9.11 -15.92 -7.17
CA GLU A 188 -8.30 -15.04 -6.30
C GLU A 188 -7.00 -15.68 -5.80
N THR A 189 -6.49 -16.68 -6.53
CA THR A 189 -5.24 -17.37 -6.23
C THR A 189 -4.24 -17.21 -7.35
N ILE A 190 -2.96 -17.47 -7.07
CA ILE A 190 -1.91 -17.58 -8.08
C ILE A 190 -1.29 -18.97 -8.04
N ASN A 191 -0.77 -19.42 -9.18
CA ASN A 191 -0.03 -20.69 -9.29
C ASN A 191 1.45 -20.44 -9.67
N ILE A 192 2.24 -21.51 -9.70
CA ILE A 192 3.68 -21.42 -10.01
C ILE A 192 3.99 -20.89 -11.42
N LYS A 193 3.09 -21.07 -12.40
CA LYS A 193 3.27 -20.54 -13.76
C LYS A 193 3.19 -19.02 -13.74
N ASP A 194 2.27 -18.46 -12.96
CA ASP A 194 2.12 -17.01 -12.81
C ASP A 194 3.40 -16.40 -12.20
N LEU A 195 3.96 -17.04 -11.17
CA LEU A 195 5.24 -16.63 -10.57
C LEU A 195 6.41 -16.72 -11.55
N LYS A 196 6.48 -17.77 -12.37
CA LYS A 196 7.51 -17.90 -13.41
C LYS A 196 7.45 -16.80 -14.46
N ALA A 197 6.26 -16.28 -14.75
CA ALA A 197 6.08 -15.14 -15.66
C ALA A 197 6.41 -13.80 -14.96
N PHE A 198 6.09 -13.70 -13.67
CA PHE A 198 6.27 -12.49 -12.87
C PHE A 198 7.71 -12.19 -12.48
N LEU A 199 8.47 -13.17 -11.98
CA LEU A 199 9.82 -12.92 -11.46
C LEU A 199 10.78 -12.29 -12.50
N PRO A 200 10.80 -12.73 -13.78
CA PRO A 200 11.59 -12.06 -14.81
C PRO A 200 11.15 -10.61 -15.08
N ARG A 201 9.85 -10.28 -14.92
CA ARG A 201 9.32 -8.92 -15.11
C ARG A 201 9.89 -7.94 -14.08
N ILE A 202 10.20 -8.42 -12.88
CA ILE A 202 10.84 -7.64 -11.82
C ILE A 202 12.37 -7.77 -11.84
N ASN A 203 12.93 -8.35 -12.91
CA ASN A 203 14.36 -8.62 -13.09
C ASN A 203 14.97 -9.58 -12.04
N TYR A 204 14.17 -10.49 -11.50
CA TYR A 204 14.65 -11.53 -10.59
C TYR A 204 14.77 -12.88 -11.32
N LYS A 205 15.93 -13.52 -11.18
CA LYS A 205 16.22 -14.83 -11.79
C LYS A 205 16.39 -15.86 -10.68
N ILE A 206 15.65 -16.97 -10.79
CA ILE A 206 15.72 -18.08 -9.85
C ILE A 206 15.65 -19.42 -10.62
N PRO A 207 16.46 -20.42 -10.26
CA PRO A 207 16.32 -21.76 -10.81
C PRO A 207 14.91 -22.32 -10.57
N THR A 208 14.34 -22.98 -11.58
CA THR A 208 12.97 -23.52 -11.50
C THR A 208 12.77 -24.49 -10.33
N ASN A 209 13.80 -25.27 -9.99
CA ASN A 209 13.73 -26.22 -8.87
C ASN A 209 13.61 -25.50 -7.53
N LYS A 210 14.45 -24.48 -7.29
CA LYS A 210 14.40 -23.66 -6.08
C LYS A 210 13.07 -22.91 -5.94
N LEU A 211 12.54 -22.36 -7.03
CA LEU A 211 11.21 -21.72 -7.01
C LEU A 211 10.11 -22.71 -6.63
N ARG A 212 10.18 -23.95 -7.13
CA ARG A 212 9.22 -25.01 -6.80
C ARG A 212 9.30 -25.43 -5.34
N GLU A 213 10.51 -25.55 -4.79
CA GLU A 213 10.73 -25.82 -3.36
C GLU A 213 10.07 -24.73 -2.49
N LEU A 214 10.39 -23.46 -2.75
CA LEU A 214 9.82 -22.32 -2.03
C LEU A 214 8.30 -22.25 -2.15
N PHE A 215 7.75 -22.54 -3.33
CA PHE A 215 6.31 -22.60 -3.54
C PHE A 215 5.64 -23.70 -2.71
N ASN A 216 6.23 -24.90 -2.69
CA ASN A 216 5.69 -26.03 -1.92
C ASN A 216 5.77 -25.80 -0.41
N GLU A 217 6.75 -25.02 0.07
CA GLU A 217 6.84 -24.64 1.48
C GLU A 217 5.70 -23.73 1.93
N VAL A 218 5.23 -22.83 1.06
CA VAL A 218 4.13 -21.89 1.38
C VAL A 218 2.76 -22.46 1.04
N ASP A 219 2.64 -23.36 0.04
CA ASP A 219 1.40 -24.09 -0.27
C ASP A 219 1.14 -25.22 0.74
N THR A 220 0.86 -24.83 1.98
CA THR A 220 0.60 -25.76 3.10
C THR A 220 -0.57 -26.70 2.85
N ARG A 221 -1.52 -26.32 2.00
CA ARG A 221 -2.71 -27.11 1.65
C ARG A 221 -2.51 -27.97 0.40
N ARG A 222 -1.34 -27.90 -0.25
CA ARG A 222 -0.99 -28.65 -1.47
C ARG A 222 -2.04 -28.50 -2.58
N ARG A 223 -2.60 -27.31 -2.73
CA ARG A 223 -3.63 -27.03 -3.74
C ARG A 223 -3.04 -26.65 -5.10
N ALA A 224 -1.71 -26.55 -5.20
CA ALA A 224 -0.98 -25.99 -6.33
C ALA A 224 -1.35 -24.52 -6.64
N GLU A 225 -1.93 -23.84 -5.65
CA GLU A 225 -2.36 -22.45 -5.70
C GLU A 225 -2.17 -21.81 -4.32
N ILE A 226 -1.82 -20.53 -4.29
CA ILE A 226 -1.56 -19.78 -3.06
C ILE A 226 -2.32 -18.45 -3.06
N GLY A 227 -2.72 -18.03 -1.86
CA GLY A 227 -3.35 -16.73 -1.61
C GLY A 227 -2.31 -15.62 -1.44
N PHE A 228 -2.78 -14.38 -1.23
CA PHE A 228 -1.90 -13.22 -1.02
C PHE A 228 -0.95 -13.38 0.17
N ASP A 229 -1.44 -13.90 1.30
CA ASP A 229 -0.62 -14.05 2.51
C ASP A 229 0.57 -15.01 2.28
N ASP A 230 0.32 -16.13 1.62
CA ASP A 230 1.35 -17.13 1.28
C ASP A 230 2.32 -16.57 0.21
N PHE A 231 1.82 -15.79 -0.76
CA PHE A 231 2.66 -15.08 -1.73
C PHE A 231 3.59 -14.06 -1.06
N ALA A 232 3.11 -13.30 -0.07
CA ALA A 232 3.92 -12.34 0.66
C ALA A 232 5.05 -13.04 1.45
N VAL A 233 4.77 -14.21 2.03
CA VAL A 233 5.79 -15.05 2.70
C VAL A 233 6.81 -15.58 1.69
N LEU A 234 6.36 -16.05 0.52
CA LEU A 234 7.25 -16.50 -0.54
C LEU A 234 8.19 -15.38 -1.01
N TYR A 235 7.67 -14.16 -1.19
CA TYR A 235 8.48 -12.99 -1.52
C TYR A 235 9.53 -12.70 -0.45
N GLN A 236 9.16 -12.75 0.84
CA GLN A 236 10.13 -12.56 1.93
C GLN A 236 11.22 -13.63 1.92
N LYS A 237 10.87 -14.91 1.72
CA LYS A 237 11.85 -16.00 1.60
C LYS A 237 12.80 -15.79 0.43
N ILE A 238 12.34 -15.20 -0.67
CA ILE A 238 13.17 -14.88 -1.83
C ILE A 238 14.14 -13.73 -1.53
N ILE A 239 13.67 -12.67 -0.87
CA ILE A 239 14.49 -11.47 -0.58
C ILE A 239 15.50 -11.71 0.54
N PHE A 240 15.16 -12.54 1.52
CA PHE A 240 15.99 -12.85 2.68
C PHE A 240 16.69 -14.22 2.57
N ASP A 241 16.89 -14.73 1.34
CA ASP A 241 17.70 -15.93 1.15
C ASP A 241 19.12 -15.65 1.68
N GLU A 242 19.64 -16.53 2.55
CA GLU A 242 20.87 -16.28 3.34
C GLU A 242 22.06 -15.94 2.44
N SER A 243 22.15 -16.58 1.27
CA SER A 243 23.18 -16.30 0.27
C SER A 243 23.19 -14.85 -0.24
N SER A 244 22.01 -14.22 -0.35
CA SER A 244 21.88 -12.84 -0.85
C SER A 244 22.08 -11.80 0.24
N VAL A 245 21.82 -12.12 1.51
CA VAL A 245 21.96 -11.15 2.62
C VAL A 245 23.42 -10.94 2.98
N ASP A 246 24.20 -12.03 3.03
CA ASP A 246 25.63 -11.98 3.33
C ASP A 246 26.42 -11.28 2.21
N GLU A 247 25.97 -11.34 0.95
CA GLU A 247 26.56 -10.61 -0.19
C GLU A 247 26.20 -9.11 -0.23
N ILE A 248 25.06 -8.71 0.35
CA ILE A 248 24.58 -7.32 0.32
C ILE A 248 25.01 -6.56 1.57
N PHE A 249 25.21 -7.28 2.69
CA PHE A 249 25.46 -6.69 3.99
C PHE A 249 26.62 -7.36 4.72
N ASP A 250 27.83 -7.27 4.16
CA ASP A 250 29.10 -7.71 4.76
C ASP A 250 29.33 -7.18 6.20
N LYS A 251 28.63 -6.10 6.56
CA LYS A 251 28.71 -5.43 7.87
C LYS A 251 27.56 -5.74 8.83
N VAL A 252 26.55 -6.52 8.45
CA VAL A 252 25.42 -6.83 9.36
C VAL A 252 25.90 -7.53 10.63
N ALA A 253 26.93 -8.36 10.55
CA ALA A 253 27.55 -8.99 11.71
C ALA A 253 28.12 -7.99 12.73
N LEU A 254 28.48 -6.76 12.32
CA LEU A 254 28.98 -5.71 13.20
C LEU A 254 27.87 -5.00 13.99
N TYR A 255 26.62 -5.10 13.51
CA TYR A 255 25.47 -4.36 14.02
C TYR A 255 24.27 -5.29 14.30
N SER A 256 24.51 -6.60 14.45
CA SER A 256 23.50 -7.60 14.79
C SER A 256 24.16 -8.79 15.46
N ALA A 257 24.22 -8.80 16.79
CA ALA A 257 24.95 -9.82 17.55
C ALA A 257 24.45 -11.25 17.30
N ASN A 258 23.16 -11.42 16.96
CA ASN A 258 22.54 -12.73 16.72
C ASN A 258 22.12 -12.96 15.26
N LEU A 259 22.45 -12.04 14.36
CA LEU A 259 22.08 -12.01 12.93
C LEU A 259 20.56 -12.13 12.65
N LYS A 260 19.72 -12.01 13.68
CA LYS A 260 18.26 -12.21 13.62
C LYS A 260 17.50 -10.95 14.01
N THR A 261 18.06 -10.13 14.89
CA THR A 261 17.43 -8.93 15.42
C THR A 261 18.48 -7.83 15.56
N VAL A 262 18.12 -6.62 15.14
CA VAL A 262 18.91 -5.41 15.39
C VAL A 262 18.23 -4.62 16.50
N THR A 263 18.94 -4.37 17.60
CA THR A 263 18.46 -3.55 18.71
C THR A 263 18.53 -2.06 18.38
N SER A 264 17.82 -1.21 19.14
CA SER A 264 17.88 0.25 18.97
C SER A 264 19.32 0.79 19.07
N GLN A 265 20.12 0.24 19.98
CA GLN A 265 21.50 0.65 20.21
C GLN A 265 22.44 0.22 19.07
N GLU A 266 22.27 -0.99 18.55
CA GLU A 266 23.02 -1.46 17.38
C GLU A 266 22.68 -0.63 16.14
N PHE A 267 21.39 -0.31 15.93
CA PHE A 267 20.95 0.55 14.84
C PHE A 267 21.47 1.98 14.99
N GLN A 268 21.44 2.55 16.19
CA GLN A 268 22.04 3.87 16.48
C GLN A 268 23.55 3.87 16.18
N SER A 269 24.25 2.80 16.56
CA SER A 269 25.69 2.65 16.28
C SER A 269 25.96 2.61 14.77
N PHE A 270 25.11 1.92 14.01
CA PHE A 270 25.16 1.90 12.55
C PHE A 270 24.93 3.30 11.94
N LEU A 271 23.91 4.02 12.42
CA LEU A 271 23.62 5.38 11.95
C LEU A 271 24.78 6.34 12.18
N LEU A 272 25.43 6.26 13.34
CA LEU A 272 26.57 7.11 13.68
C LEU A 272 27.80 6.75 12.84
N LYS A 273 28.15 5.46 12.76
CA LYS A 273 29.44 5.01 12.20
C LYS A 273 29.44 4.85 10.68
N GLU A 274 28.32 4.41 10.10
CA GLU A 274 28.23 4.08 8.66
C GLU A 274 27.44 5.12 7.87
N GLN A 275 26.37 5.68 8.45
CA GLN A 275 25.50 6.63 7.74
C GLN A 275 25.84 8.10 8.04
N ASN A 276 26.61 8.36 9.09
CA ASN A 276 26.88 9.71 9.60
C ASN A 276 25.59 10.54 9.73
N ASP A 277 24.54 9.93 10.30
CA ASP A 277 23.20 10.50 10.40
C ASP A 277 22.98 11.13 11.79
N ASP A 278 22.58 12.40 11.81
CA ASP A 278 22.30 13.17 13.02
C ASP A 278 21.17 12.57 13.88
N LEU A 279 20.31 11.73 13.31
CA LEU A 279 19.30 10.97 14.05
C LEU A 279 19.94 10.15 15.18
N SER A 280 21.18 9.70 14.99
CA SER A 280 21.94 8.91 15.99
C SER A 280 22.23 9.68 17.28
N ASN A 281 22.12 11.01 17.30
CA ASN A 281 22.41 11.82 18.48
C ASN A 281 21.34 11.74 19.58
N ASP A 282 20.12 11.28 19.27
CA ASP A 282 19.02 11.15 20.22
C ASP A 282 18.35 9.78 20.16
N ASP A 283 18.55 8.95 21.19
CA ASP A 283 17.97 7.61 21.31
C ASP A 283 16.43 7.61 21.21
N ARG A 284 15.75 8.67 21.69
CA ARG A 284 14.30 8.78 21.57
C ARG A 284 13.85 8.99 20.14
N SER A 285 14.63 9.74 19.35
CA SER A 285 14.38 9.96 17.93
C SER A 285 14.66 8.69 17.11
N VAL A 286 15.74 7.96 17.42
CA VAL A 286 16.02 6.63 16.83
C VAL A 286 14.88 5.66 17.11
N SER A 287 14.45 5.55 18.37
CA SER A 287 13.34 4.70 18.79
C SER A 287 12.04 5.07 18.07
N ARG A 288 11.73 6.37 17.97
CA ARG A 288 10.56 6.86 17.24
C ARG A 288 10.63 6.53 15.76
N PHE A 289 11.80 6.66 15.13
CA PHE A 289 12.04 6.33 13.74
C PHE A 289 11.78 4.83 13.49
N ILE A 290 12.39 3.95 14.30
CA ILE A 290 12.18 2.49 14.20
C ILE A 290 10.69 2.16 14.40
N CYS A 291 10.05 2.71 15.42
CA CYS A 291 8.63 2.49 15.66
C CYS A 291 7.78 2.96 14.47
N ASN A 292 8.06 4.11 13.89
CA ASN A 292 7.29 4.61 12.74
C ASN A 292 7.53 3.77 11.48
N PHE A 293 8.75 3.29 11.27
CA PHE A 293 9.09 2.36 10.19
C PHE A 293 8.36 1.02 10.34
N LEU A 294 8.28 0.49 11.58
CA LEU A 294 7.70 -0.82 11.89
C LEU A 294 6.19 -0.83 12.17
N LYS A 295 5.59 0.30 12.58
CA LYS A 295 4.13 0.38 12.90
C LYS A 295 3.26 -0.12 11.76
N VAL A 296 3.72 0.03 10.52
CA VAL A 296 3.04 -0.48 9.32
C VAL A 296 3.11 -2.02 9.19
N SER A 297 4.14 -2.65 9.73
CA SER A 297 4.31 -4.11 9.69
C SER A 297 3.30 -4.85 10.58
N THR A 298 2.70 -4.17 11.55
CA THR A 298 1.86 -4.77 12.61
C THR A 298 0.35 -4.52 12.48
N THR A 299 -0.10 -3.63 11.60
CA THR A 299 -1.55 -3.34 11.44
C THR A 299 -2.22 -4.17 10.35
N ALA A 300 -1.48 -4.91 9.52
CA ALA A 300 -2.04 -6.04 8.76
C ALA A 300 -2.53 -7.11 9.77
N PRO A 301 -3.69 -7.78 9.55
CA PRO A 301 -4.15 -8.80 10.46
C PRO A 301 -3.06 -9.85 10.51
N ILE A 302 -2.48 -9.93 11.68
CA ILE A 302 -1.69 -11.04 12.13
C ILE A 302 -2.63 -12.24 12.18
N GLY A 303 -2.76 -12.85 11.01
CA GLY A 303 -3.21 -14.22 10.81
C GLY A 303 -2.04 -15.06 10.31
N ASN A 304 -0.82 -14.83 10.82
CA ASN A 304 0.23 -15.84 11.08
C ASN A 304 1.69 -15.32 11.13
N CYS A 305 2.00 -14.07 10.78
CA CYS A 305 3.39 -13.59 10.90
C CYS A 305 3.90 -13.45 12.35
N SER A 306 3.03 -13.33 13.36
CA SER A 306 3.44 -13.29 14.77
C SER A 306 3.76 -14.65 15.39
N ARG A 307 3.39 -15.78 14.74
CA ARG A 307 3.62 -17.11 15.33
C ARG A 307 5.06 -17.59 15.21
N PHE A 308 5.84 -17.06 14.28
CA PHE A 308 7.22 -17.51 14.09
C PHE A 308 8.22 -16.71 14.94
N LEU A 309 7.98 -15.42 15.18
CA LEU A 309 8.80 -14.62 16.10
C LEU A 309 8.49 -14.86 17.60
N ARG A 310 7.49 -15.71 17.94
CA ARG A 310 7.14 -16.07 19.33
C ARG A 310 7.43 -17.51 19.74
N ARG A 311 8.02 -18.35 18.89
CA ARG A 311 8.49 -19.68 19.32
C ARG A 311 9.96 -19.56 19.76
N ARG A 312 10.13 -19.20 21.04
CA ARG A 312 11.35 -19.15 21.88
C ARG A 312 11.70 -17.74 22.33
N THR A 313 10.89 -17.16 23.24
CA THR A 313 11.41 -16.23 24.25
C THR A 313 10.82 -16.57 25.62
N PRO A 314 11.62 -16.56 26.70
CA PRO A 314 11.12 -16.56 28.07
C PRO A 314 10.38 -15.24 28.35
N LYS A 315 9.44 -15.28 29.29
CA LYS A 315 8.65 -14.14 29.77
C LYS A 315 9.56 -12.94 30.11
N TRP A 316 9.27 -11.77 29.55
CA TRP A 316 9.84 -10.50 29.97
C TRP A 316 9.07 -10.00 31.21
N THR A 317 9.74 -9.88 32.36
CA THR A 317 9.29 -9.05 33.48
C THR A 317 10.20 -7.84 33.57
N CYS A 318 9.62 -6.64 33.57
CA CYS A 318 10.35 -5.40 33.81
C CYS A 318 10.75 -5.36 35.30
N ARG A 319 12.05 -5.43 35.62
CA ARG A 319 12.56 -4.98 36.93
C ARG A 319 12.97 -3.52 36.78
N THR A 320 12.40 -2.66 37.61
CA THR A 320 12.86 -1.29 37.81
C THR A 320 14.22 -1.30 38.52
N PRO A 321 15.09 -0.32 38.25
CA PRO A 321 16.37 -0.21 38.95
C PRO A 321 16.15 0.27 40.39
N THR A 322 16.60 -0.52 41.36
CA THR A 322 16.72 -0.11 42.77
C THR A 322 17.86 0.89 42.92
N SER A 323 17.55 2.06 43.49
CA SER A 323 18.49 3.06 43.97
C SER A 323 19.38 2.50 45.09
N PRO A 324 20.67 2.90 45.19
CA PRO A 324 21.50 2.52 46.32
C PRO A 324 21.13 3.34 47.56
N SER A 325 20.84 2.67 48.67
CA SER A 325 20.72 3.29 50.00
C SER A 325 22.09 3.42 50.66
N PRO A 326 22.31 4.42 51.53
CA PRO A 326 23.63 4.82 51.98
C PRO A 326 24.16 3.90 53.09
N SER A 327 25.48 3.75 53.09
CA SER A 327 26.28 3.09 54.12
C SER A 327 26.13 3.79 55.48
N SER A 328 25.95 3.00 56.53
CA SER A 328 26.30 3.36 57.92
C SER A 328 27.35 2.38 58.40
#